data_AF-S9QF02-F1
#
_entry.id   AF-S9QF02-F1
#
_cell.length_a   1.000
_cell.length_b   1.000
_cell.length_c   1.000
_cell.angle_alpha   90.00
_cell.angle_beta   90.00
_cell.angle_gamma   90.00
#
_symmetry.space_group_name_H-M   'P 1'
#
loop_
_entity.id
_entity.type
_entity.pdbx_description
1 polymer ?
#
loop_
_entity_poly.entity_id
_entity_poly.type
_entity_poly.pdbx_seq_one_letter_code
_entity_poly.pdbx_strand_id
1 'polypeptide(L)'
;MKLYGIKTCDTCRKALKALPNAEFIDVRATPLDRAELQRFLDAFGADLVNTRSTTWRGLSESERAADPLDQLVAHPTLMKRPVIDDGTLYLGWGKDVQAALT
;
A
#
# COMPACT_ATOMS: atom_id res chain seq x y z
N MET A 1 15.54 -1.61 -2.85
CA MET A 1 14.12 -1.92 -3.10
C MET A 1 13.39 -2.00 -1.76
N LYS A 2 12.27 -1.31 -1.63
CA LYS A 2 11.43 -1.30 -0.42
C LYS A 2 10.06 -1.90 -0.75
N LEU A 3 9.50 -2.66 0.18
CA LEU A 3 8.17 -3.25 0.07
C LEU A 3 7.35 -2.83 1.29
N TYR A 4 6.35 -1.99 1.05
CA TYR A 4 5.46 -1.44 2.06
C TYR A 4 4.22 -2.31 2.16
N GLY A 5 3.92 -2.80 3.36
CA GLY A 5 2.78 -3.68 3.57
C GLY A 5 2.52 -3.96 5.04
N ILE A 6 1.82 -5.05 5.32
CA ILE A 6 1.67 -5.58 6.69
C ILE A 6 2.02 -7.06 6.69
N LYS A 7 2.58 -7.55 7.81
CA LYS A 7 3.05 -8.95 7.92
C LYS A 7 1.96 -10.00 7.67
N THR A 8 0.70 -9.66 7.94
CA THR A 8 -0.45 -10.57 7.76
C THR A 8 -1.02 -10.59 6.33
N CYS A 9 -0.43 -9.84 5.39
CA CYS A 9 -0.90 -9.81 4.02
C CYS A 9 -0.25 -10.90 3.16
N ASP A 10 -1.07 -11.84 2.66
CA ASP A 10 -0.61 -12.91 1.77
C ASP A 10 0.13 -12.42 0.53
N THR A 11 -0.39 -11.37 -0.11
CA THR A 11 0.22 -10.75 -1.29
C THR A 11 1.60 -10.19 -0.97
N CYS A 12 1.77 -9.55 0.19
CA CYS A 12 3.07 -9.05 0.65
C CYS A 12 4.06 -10.19 0.91
N ARG A 13 3.60 -11.29 1.55
CA ARG A 13 4.44 -12.47 1.80
C ARG A 13 4.93 -13.13 0.50
N LYS A 14 4.05 -13.21 -0.51
CA LYS A 14 4.41 -13.73 -1.84
C LYS A 14 5.43 -12.85 -2.54
N ALA A 15 5.21 -11.54 -2.53
CA ALA A 15 6.14 -10.56 -3.09
C ALA A 15 7.51 -10.61 -2.40
N LEU A 16 7.56 -10.62 -1.07
CA LEU A 16 8.81 -10.70 -0.31
C LEU A 16 9.58 -12.00 -0.56
N LYS A 17 8.88 -13.13 -0.77
CA LYS A 17 9.52 -14.40 -1.14
C LYS A 17 10.18 -14.33 -2.52
N ALA A 18 9.56 -13.62 -3.47
CA ALA A 18 10.11 -13.43 -4.81
C ALA A 18 11.22 -12.37 -4.85
N LEU A 19 11.21 -11.43 -3.91
CA LEU A 19 12.14 -10.31 -3.81
C LEU A 19 12.95 -10.39 -2.50
N PRO A 20 13.89 -11.35 -2.37
CA PRO A 20 14.56 -11.65 -1.09
C PRO A 20 15.44 -10.51 -0.56
N ASN A 21 15.85 -9.58 -1.43
CA ASN A 21 16.67 -8.42 -1.08
C ASN A 21 15.84 -7.15 -0.77
N ALA A 22 14.51 -7.23 -0.81
CA ALA A 22 13.65 -6.08 -0.53
C ALA A 22 13.59 -5.82 0.98
N GLU A 23 13.70 -4.55 1.37
CA GLU A 23 13.45 -4.10 2.73
C GLU A 23 11.93 -4.08 2.98
N PHE A 24 11.45 -4.88 3.94
CA PHE A 24 10.03 -4.91 4.29
C PHE A 24 9.69 -3.83 5.33
N ILE A 25 8.80 -2.91 4.97
CA ILE A 25 8.31 -1.84 5.84
C ILE A 25 6.87 -2.17 6.25
N ASP A 26 6.67 -2.44 7.55
CA ASP A 26 5.35 -2.71 8.10
C ASP A 26 4.63 -1.38 8.41
N VAL A 27 3.71 -0.97 7.54
CA VAL A 27 2.99 0.31 7.67
C VAL A 27 2.07 0.38 8.87
N ARG A 28 1.80 -0.75 9.55
CA ARG A 28 1.05 -0.75 10.81
C ARG A 28 1.98 -0.50 12.00
N ALA A 29 3.22 -0.99 11.95
CA ALA A 29 4.21 -0.77 13.01
C ALA A 29 4.91 0.58 12.87
N THR A 30 5.11 1.03 11.63
CA THR A 30 5.72 2.30 11.27
C THR A 30 4.81 2.98 10.25
N PRO A 31 3.78 3.71 10.71
CA PRO A 31 2.89 4.44 9.82
C PRO A 31 3.68 5.41 8.94
N LEU A 32 3.28 5.47 7.67
CA LEU A 32 3.86 6.39 6.70
C LEU A 32 3.48 7.82 7.05
N ASP A 33 4.40 8.75 6.84
CA ASP A 33 4.09 10.16 7.00
C ASP A 33 3.24 10.69 5.82
N ARG A 34 2.75 11.92 5.96
CA ARG A 34 1.93 12.56 4.91
C ARG A 34 2.68 12.70 3.59
N ALA A 35 4.00 12.91 3.60
CA ALA A 35 4.77 13.12 2.38
C ALA A 35 4.95 11.79 1.61
N GLU A 36 5.21 10.69 2.31
CA GLU A 36 5.26 9.36 1.72
C GLU A 36 3.91 8.94 1.13
N LEU A 37 2.82 9.19 1.86
CA LEU A 37 1.46 8.90 1.37
C LEU A 37 1.12 9.76 0.15
N GLN A 38 1.46 11.05 0.17
CA GLN A 38 1.26 11.91 -0.99
C GLN A 38 2.04 11.40 -2.20
N ARG A 39 3.31 10.99 -2.02
CA ARG A 39 4.12 10.40 -3.10
C ARG A 39 3.45 9.18 -3.72
N PHE A 40 2.82 8.33 -2.91
CA PHE A 40 2.10 7.16 -3.42
C PHE A 40 0.78 7.55 -4.10
N LEU A 41 0.06 8.55 -3.58
CA LEU A 41 -1.14 9.08 -4.20
C LEU A 41 -0.85 9.76 -5.54
N ASP A 42 0.28 10.45 -5.67
CA ASP A 42 0.70 11.06 -6.93
C ASP A 42 0.96 9.98 -8.00
N ALA A 43 1.43 8.81 -7.60
CA ALA A 43 1.70 7.69 -8.49
C ALA A 43 0.46 6.85 -8.85
N PHE A 44 -0.46 6.65 -7.90
CA PHE A 44 -1.57 5.68 -8.05
C PHE A 44 -2.97 6.29 -7.91
N GLY A 45 -3.08 7.53 -7.43
CA GLY A 45 -4.35 8.18 -7.12
C GLY A 45 -5.21 7.36 -6.16
N ALA A 46 -6.52 7.33 -6.44
CA ALA A 46 -7.51 6.63 -5.62
C ALA A 46 -7.29 5.11 -5.54
N ASP A 47 -6.54 4.50 -6.46
CA ASP A 47 -6.27 3.06 -6.43
C ASP A 47 -5.41 2.63 -5.24
N LEU A 48 -4.70 3.59 -4.61
CA LEU A 48 -3.98 3.36 -3.37
C LEU A 48 -4.92 3.04 -2.20
N VAL A 49 -6.17 3.47 -2.25
CA VAL A 49 -7.18 3.19 -1.22
C VAL A 49 -7.81 1.82 -1.48
N ASN A 50 -7.69 0.90 -0.50
CA ASN A 50 -8.26 -0.43 -0.63
C ASN A 50 -9.76 -0.44 -0.27
N THR A 51 -10.59 -0.09 -1.25
CA THR A 51 -12.06 -0.10 -1.15
C THR A 51 -12.67 -1.49 -0.94
N ARG A 52 -11.88 -2.56 -1.05
CA ARG A 52 -12.30 -3.96 -0.80
C ARG A 52 -11.93 -4.45 0.61
N SER A 53 -11.23 -3.65 1.41
CA SER A 53 -10.77 -4.02 2.75
C SER A 53 -11.89 -4.05 3.77
N THR A 54 -11.69 -4.73 4.90
CA THR A 54 -12.59 -4.66 6.06
C THR A 54 -12.58 -3.26 6.68
N THR A 55 -11.42 -2.60 6.72
CA THR A 55 -11.28 -1.21 7.15
C THR A 55 -12.24 -0.31 6.38
N TRP A 56 -12.22 -0.36 5.04
CA TRP A 56 -13.13 0.42 4.19
C TRP A 56 -14.62 0.15 4.50
N ARG A 57 -15.00 -1.12 4.66
CA ARG A 57 -16.39 -1.49 5.00
C ARG A 57 -16.84 -0.95 6.35
N GLY A 58 -15.91 -0.74 7.28
CA GLY A 58 -16.17 -0.15 8.60
C GLY A 58 -16.23 1.38 8.62
N LEU A 59 -15.76 2.06 7.57
CA LEU A 59 -15.82 3.53 7.49
C LEU A 59 -17.25 4.03 7.33
N SER A 60 -17.53 5.17 7.97
CA SER A 60 -18.73 5.98 7.75
C SER A 60 -18.75 6.59 6.34
N GLU A 61 -19.92 7.10 5.93
CA GLU A 61 -20.07 7.74 4.62
C GLU A 61 -19.20 9.00 4.49
N SER A 62 -19.10 9.81 5.54
CA SER A 62 -18.25 11.01 5.55
C SER A 62 -16.77 10.66 5.46
N GLU A 63 -16.31 9.61 6.14
CA GLU A 63 -14.93 9.13 6.02
C GLU A 63 -14.62 8.63 4.61
N ARG A 64 -15.56 7.91 3.96
CA ARG A 64 -15.38 7.45 2.56
C ARG A 64 -15.38 8.59 1.54
N ALA A 65 -16.03 9.70 1.85
CA ALA A 65 -16.05 10.90 1.01
C ALA A 65 -14.87 11.86 1.27
N ALA A 66 -14.08 11.63 2.33
CA ALA A 66 -12.91 12.43 2.64
C ALA A 66 -11.80 12.27 1.59
N ASP A 67 -10.84 13.20 1.61
CA ASP A 67 -9.66 13.13 0.75
C ASP A 67 -8.86 11.83 1.00
N PRO A 68 -8.37 11.14 -0.05
CA PRO A 68 -7.60 9.91 0.11
C PRO A 68 -6.40 10.04 1.05
N LEU A 69 -5.71 11.19 1.08
CA LEU A 69 -4.60 11.42 2.00
C LEU A 69 -5.08 11.36 3.45
N ASP A 70 -6.17 12.07 3.76
CA ASP A 70 -6.72 12.10 5.12
C ASP A 70 -7.28 10.73 5.53
N GLN A 71 -7.89 9.99 4.60
CA GLN A 71 -8.29 8.60 4.82
C GLN A 71 -7.12 7.71 5.21
N LEU A 72 -6.01 7.79 4.48
CA LEU A 72 -4.82 6.95 4.69
C LEU A 72 -4.04 7.34 5.94
N VAL A 73 -3.99 8.63 6.28
CA VAL A 73 -3.41 9.12 7.54
C VAL A 73 -4.22 8.63 8.74
N ALA A 74 -5.55 8.74 8.68
CA ALA A 74 -6.42 8.27 9.75
C ALA A 74 -6.44 6.75 9.87
N HIS A 75 -6.37 6.05 8.73
CA HIS A 75 -6.51 4.59 8.65
C HIS A 75 -5.37 3.96 7.83
N PRO A 76 -4.13 3.84 8.34
CA PRO A 76 -2.99 3.33 7.55
C PRO A 76 -3.20 1.94 6.92
N THR A 77 -3.99 1.08 7.56
CA THR A 77 -4.31 -0.27 7.05
C THR A 77 -5.23 -0.28 5.83
N LEU A 78 -5.83 0.86 5.51
CA LEU A 78 -6.66 1.10 4.32
C LEU A 78 -5.82 1.15 3.04
N MET A 79 -4.51 1.43 3.16
CA MET A 79 -3.60 1.40 2.03
C MET A 79 -3.62 0.03 1.35
N LYS A 80 -3.82 0.03 0.04
CA LYS A 80 -3.67 -1.14 -0.82
C LYS A 80 -2.20 -1.54 -0.83
N ARG A 81 -1.97 -2.85 -0.78
CA ARG A 81 -0.67 -3.42 -0.46
C ARG A 81 -0.39 -4.69 -1.27
N PRO A 82 0.88 -5.00 -1.57
CA PRO A 82 2.06 -4.18 -1.27
C PRO A 82 2.13 -2.91 -2.13
N VAL A 83 2.84 -1.88 -1.66
CA VAL A 83 3.47 -0.89 -2.53
C VAL A 83 4.95 -1.24 -2.60
N ILE A 84 5.55 -1.24 -3.78
CA ILE A 84 6.95 -1.61 -3.99
C ILE A 84 7.67 -0.43 -4.63
N ASP A 85 8.85 -0.10 -4.11
CA ASP A 85 9.72 0.96 -4.60
C ASP A 85 11.09 0.38 -4.97
N ASP A 86 11.41 0.38 -6.25
CA ASP A 86 12.74 0.00 -6.78
C ASP A 86 13.50 1.18 -7.42
N GLY A 87 13.00 2.40 -7.24
CA GLY A 87 13.25 3.55 -8.11
C GLY A 87 12.01 3.92 -8.93
N THR A 88 11.15 2.94 -9.22
CA THR A 88 9.77 3.11 -9.71
C THR A 88 8.79 2.56 -8.69
N LEU A 89 7.59 3.16 -8.62
CA LEU A 89 6.53 2.72 -7.72
C LEU A 89 5.60 1.72 -8.42
N TYR A 90 5.37 0.58 -7.77
CA TYR A 90 4.44 -0.46 -8.19
C TYR A 90 3.38 -0.72 -7.10
N LEU A 91 2.15 -1.02 -7.53
CA LEU A 91 1.02 -1.27 -6.63
C LEU A 91 0.50 -2.69 -6.79
N GLY A 92 0.50 -3.46 -5.71
CA GLY A 92 0.06 -4.84 -5.67
C GLY A 92 1.15 -5.83 -6.11
N TRP A 93 0.74 -7.05 -6.41
CA TRP A 93 1.62 -8.12 -6.88
C TRP A 93 0.94 -8.89 -8.02
N GLY A 94 0.49 -8.15 -9.03
CA GLY A 94 -0.11 -8.68 -10.26
C GLY A 94 0.93 -9.32 -11.19
N LYS A 95 0.46 -9.88 -12.32
CA LYS A 95 1.36 -10.50 -13.32
C LYS A 95 2.29 -9.48 -13.98
N ASP A 96 1.77 -8.29 -14.20
CA ASP A 96 2.47 -7.10 -14.69
C ASP A 96 3.61 -6.69 -13.75
N VAL A 97 3.33 -6.56 -12.45
CA VAL A 97 4.34 -6.20 -11.44
C VAL A 97 5.38 -7.30 -11.29
N GLN A 98 4.95 -8.58 -11.32
CA GLN A 98 5.89 -9.71 -11.29
C GLN A 98 6.83 -9.67 -12.50
N ALA A 99 6.30 -9.52 -13.72
CA ALA A 99 7.13 -9.46 -14.93
C ALA A 99 8.12 -8.29 -14.96
N ALA A 100 7.82 -7.19 -14.26
CA ALA A 100 8.72 -6.04 -14.16
C ALA A 100 9.83 -6.23 -13.12
N LEU A 101 9.60 -7.03 -12.07
CA LEU A 101 10.44 -7.08 -10.87
C LEU A 101 11.17 -8.41 -10.64
N THR A 102 10.85 -9.45 -11.42
CA THR A 102 11.47 -10.79 -11.32
C THR A 102 12.01 -11.24 -12.67
#